data_AF-A0A9D8JNT2-F1
#
_entry.id   AF-A0A9D8JNT2-F1
#
_cell.length_a   1.000
_cell.length_b   1.000
_cell.length_c   1.000
_cell.angle_alpha   90.00
_cell.angle_beta   90.00
_cell.angle_gamma   90.00
#
_symmetry.space_group_name_H-M   'P 1'
#
loop_
_entity.id
_entity.type
_entity.pdbx_description
1 polymer ?
#
loop_
_entity_poly.entity_id
_entity_poly.type
_entity_poly.pdbx_seq_one_letter_code
_entity_poly.pdbx_strand_id
1 'polypeptide(L)'
;MPLIFTERARAALKRLLDETEHEPGQVIRMRSDVHGHYHLVLGARQEDDQAVEHEGEVVLVIKASVGAHLAEHLRGAELDILETAEGPVLDVPKVQEGR
;
A
#
# COMPACT_ATOMS: atom_id res chain seq x y z
N MET A 1 -7.29 10.90 -8.89
CA MET A 1 -6.91 9.66 -9.62
C MET A 1 -6.63 8.57 -8.58
N PRO A 2 -6.82 7.29 -8.89
CA PRO A 2 -6.39 6.22 -7.98
C PRO A 2 -4.86 6.09 -7.97
N LEU A 3 -4.29 5.59 -6.88
CA LEU A 3 -2.87 5.23 -6.81
C LEU A 3 -2.52 4.12 -7.80
N ILE A 4 -1.34 4.23 -8.42
CA ILE A 4 -0.82 3.25 -9.37
C ILE A 4 0.33 2.51 -8.71
N PHE A 5 0.21 1.18 -8.66
CA PHE A 5 1.25 0.28 -8.17
C PHE A 5 1.84 -0.48 -9.35
N THR A 6 3.17 -0.56 -9.37
CA THR A 6 3.89 -1.37 -10.37
C THR A 6 3.56 -2.85 -10.21
N GLU A 7 3.72 -3.64 -11.27
CA GLU A 7 3.55 -5.09 -11.18
C GLU A 7 4.53 -5.73 -10.18
N ARG A 8 5.74 -5.16 -10.05
CA ARG A 8 6.71 -5.59 -9.04
C ARG A 8 6.18 -5.38 -7.63
N ALA A 9 5.61 -4.22 -7.35
CA ALA A 9 5.04 -3.90 -6.05
C ALA A 9 3.87 -4.84 -5.71
N ARG A 10 2.99 -5.11 -6.68
CA ARG A 10 1.86 -6.04 -6.53
C ARG A 10 2.32 -7.47 -6.27
N ALA A 11 3.33 -7.95 -6.99
CA ALA A 11 3.91 -9.27 -6.77
C ALA A 11 4.59 -9.38 -5.40
N ALA A 12 5.29 -8.33 -4.96
CA ALA A 12 5.88 -8.28 -3.63
C ALA A 12 4.83 -8.30 -2.51
N LEU A 13 3.73 -7.54 -2.67
CA LEU A 13 2.58 -7.59 -1.74
C LEU A 13 1.98 -8.99 -1.67
N LYS A 14 1.78 -9.66 -2.82
CA LYS A 14 1.28 -11.03 -2.84
C LYS A 14 2.19 -11.97 -2.05
N ARG A 15 3.50 -11.96 -2.35
CA ARG A 15 4.48 -12.79 -1.65
C ARG A 15 4.48 -12.53 -0.15
N LEU A 16 4.46 -11.26 0.25
CA LEU A 16 4.40 -10.88 1.67
C LEU A 16 3.14 -11.46 2.34
N LEU A 17 1.98 -11.34 1.70
CA LEU A 17 0.74 -11.88 2.24
C LEU A 17 0.79 -13.41 2.35
N ASP A 18 1.31 -14.09 1.32
CA ASP A 18 1.45 -15.56 1.28
C ASP A 18 2.45 -16.08 2.33
N GLU A 19 3.50 -15.32 2.65
CA GLU A 19 4.55 -15.69 3.61
C GLU A 19 4.21 -15.30 5.07
N THR A 20 3.27 -14.38 5.27
CA THR A 20 2.85 -13.94 6.60
C THR A 20 1.71 -14.81 7.10
N GLU A 21 1.81 -15.33 8.33
CA GLU A 21 0.67 -16.00 8.97
C GLU A 21 -0.47 -15.01 9.22
N HIS A 22 -1.64 -15.27 8.64
CA HIS A 22 -2.80 -14.39 8.70
C HIS A 22 -4.10 -15.17 8.76
N GLU A 23 -5.12 -14.57 9.37
CA GLU A 23 -6.46 -15.15 9.46
C GLU A 23 -7.18 -15.10 8.10
N PRO A 24 -8.10 -16.04 7.82
CA PRO A 24 -8.91 -15.99 6.61
C PRO A 24 -9.62 -14.63 6.44
N GLY A 25 -9.39 -13.99 5.29
CA GLY A 25 -9.97 -12.68 4.97
C GLY A 25 -9.16 -11.47 5.46
N GLN A 26 -8.02 -11.69 6.13
CA GLN A 26 -7.01 -10.64 6.31
C GLN A 26 -6.23 -10.43 5.02
N VAL A 27 -5.91 -9.16 4.76
CA VAL A 27 -5.08 -8.69 3.64
C VAL A 27 -4.11 -7.65 4.17
N ILE A 28 -3.15 -7.24 3.35
CA ILE A 28 -2.27 -6.12 3.71
C ILE A 28 -3.12 -4.84 3.69
N ARG A 29 -2.94 -3.99 4.69
CA ARG A 29 -3.59 -2.70 4.83
C ARG A 29 -2.55 -1.62 5.03
N MET A 30 -2.68 -0.53 4.28
CA MET A 30 -1.88 0.67 4.50
C MET A 30 -2.49 1.52 5.60
N ARG A 31 -1.69 1.92 6.58
CA ARG A 31 -2.06 2.87 7.64
C ARG A 31 -1.05 4.01 7.72
N SER A 32 -1.52 5.22 7.97
CA SER A 32 -0.65 6.34 8.34
C SER A 32 -0.46 6.36 9.86
N ASP A 33 0.75 6.67 10.32
CA ASP A 33 0.98 7.05 11.71
C ASP A 33 0.74 8.56 11.94
N VAL A 34 0.94 9.00 13.20
CA VAL A 34 0.76 10.41 13.60
C VAL A 34 1.78 11.37 12.98
N HIS A 35 2.86 10.86 12.41
CA HIS A 35 3.90 11.63 11.72
C HIS A 35 3.69 11.64 10.20
N GLY A 36 2.63 11.00 9.70
CA GLY A 36 2.32 10.92 8.28
C GLY A 36 3.14 9.86 7.53
N HIS A 37 3.84 8.96 8.23
CA HIS A 37 4.48 7.82 7.59
C HIS A 37 3.46 6.71 7.34
N TYR A 38 3.62 6.03 6.21
CA TYR A 38 2.74 4.93 5.82
C TYR A 38 3.39 3.59 6.15
N HIS A 39 2.63 2.74 6.84
CA HIS A 39 3.03 1.41 7.28
C HIS A 39 2.07 0.37 6.69
N LEU A 40 2.61 -0.81 6.41
CA LEU A 40 1.85 -1.97 5.98
C LEU A 40 1.55 -2.86 7.20
N VAL A 41 0.27 -3.17 7.42
CA VAL A 41 -0.18 -4.03 8.53
C VAL A 41 -1.21 -5.02 8.02
N LEU A 42 -1.42 -6.15 8.70
CA LEU A 42 -2.55 -7.02 8.39
C LEU A 42 -3.87 -6.41 8.88
N GLY A 43 -4.92 -6.57 8.08
CA GLY A 43 -6.26 -6.13 8.46
C GLY A 43 -7.35 -6.62 7.50
N ALA A 44 -8.59 -6.53 7.95
CA ALA A 44 -9.73 -6.82 7.08
C ALA A 44 -10.02 -5.66 6.11
N ARG A 45 -10.54 -5.99 4.94
CA ARG A 45 -11.10 -5.03 3.98
C ARG A 45 -12.36 -4.37 4.55
N GLN A 46 -12.52 -3.08 4.30
CA GLN A 46 -13.68 -2.27 4.64
C GLN A 46 -14.37 -1.78 3.35
N GLU A 47 -15.63 -1.36 3.45
CA GLU A 47 -16.44 -0.91 2.30
C GLU A 47 -15.84 0.32 1.60
N ASP A 48 -15.19 1.21 2.35
CA ASP A 48 -14.58 2.44 1.86
C ASP A 48 -13.10 2.28 1.47
N ASP A 49 -12.59 1.06 1.44
CA ASP A 49 -11.22 0.83 1.02
C ASP A 49 -11.09 0.75 -0.50
N GLN A 50 -10.10 1.45 -1.02
CA GLN A 50 -9.53 1.15 -2.32
C GLN A 50 -8.75 -0.16 -2.24
N ALA A 51 -9.08 -1.13 -3.09
CA ALA A 51 -8.37 -2.39 -3.22
C ALA A 51 -7.31 -2.34 -4.33
N VAL A 52 -6.18 -2.98 -4.07
CA VAL A 52 -5.15 -3.29 -5.05
C VAL A 52 -5.13 -4.79 -5.22
N GLU A 53 -5.27 -5.22 -6.47
CA GLU A 53 -5.37 -6.62 -6.85
C GLU A 53 -4.12 -7.09 -7.59
N HIS A 54 -3.75 -8.35 -7.39
CA HIS A 54 -2.74 -9.06 -8.17
C HIS A 54 -3.22 -10.49 -8.40
N GLU A 55 -3.16 -10.95 -9.65
CA GLU A 55 -3.59 -12.31 -10.03
C GLU A 55 -5.03 -12.68 -9.59
N GLY A 56 -5.92 -11.69 -9.47
CA GLY A 56 -7.31 -11.88 -9.05
C GLY A 56 -7.54 -11.91 -7.53
N GLU A 57 -6.49 -11.71 -6.73
CA GLU A 57 -6.55 -11.63 -5.28
C GLU A 57 -6.34 -10.18 -4.80
N VAL A 58 -7.05 -9.78 -3.76
CA VAL A 58 -6.82 -8.49 -3.10
C VAL A 58 -5.59 -8.61 -2.22
N VAL A 59 -4.52 -7.94 -2.60
CA VAL A 59 -3.23 -7.99 -1.89
C VAL A 59 -3.04 -6.81 -0.95
N LEU A 60 -3.63 -5.65 -1.24
CA LEU A 60 -3.54 -4.46 -0.41
C LEU A 60 -4.87 -3.69 -0.39
N VAL A 61 -5.22 -3.16 0.78
CA VAL A 61 -6.33 -2.22 0.96
C VAL A 61 -5.85 -0.90 1.54
N ILE A 62 -6.41 0.18 1.02
CA ILE A 62 -6.07 1.56 1.38
C ILE A 62 -7.37 2.28 1.67
N LYS A 63 -7.47 2.90 2.85
CA LYS A 63 -8.64 3.74 3.17
C LYS A 63 -8.81 4.82 2.10
N ALA A 64 -10.01 4.99 1.53
CA ALA A 64 -10.22 5.92 0.41
C ALA A 64 -9.69 7.34 0.68
N SER A 65 -9.86 7.85 1.91
CA SER A 65 -9.33 9.17 2.31
C SER A 65 -7.81 9.26 2.23
N VAL A 66 -7.11 8.18 2.57
CA VAL A 66 -5.65 8.08 2.48
C VAL A 66 -5.20 7.95 1.02
N GLY A 67 -5.89 7.10 0.26
CA GLY A 67 -5.61 6.93 -1.17
C GLY A 67 -5.80 8.23 -1.97
N ALA A 68 -6.87 8.98 -1.68
CA ALA A 68 -7.12 10.29 -2.27
C ALA A 68 -6.01 11.30 -1.92
N HIS A 69 -5.64 11.40 -0.64
CA HIS A 69 -4.59 12.29 -0.19
C HIS A 69 -3.25 11.99 -0.88
N LEU A 70 -2.84 10.72 -0.92
CA LEU A 70 -1.61 10.32 -1.61
C LEU A 70 -1.69 10.58 -3.11
N ALA A 71 -2.80 10.30 -3.76
CA ALA A 71 -2.93 10.52 -5.20
C ALA A 71 -2.87 12.01 -5.59
N GLU A 72 -3.36 12.91 -4.73
CA GLU A 72 -3.24 14.36 -4.93
C GLU A 72 -1.79 14.83 -4.82
N HIS A 73 -1.03 14.29 -3.85
CA HIS A 73 0.37 14.66 -3.62
C HIS A 73 1.32 14.02 -4.63
N LEU A 74 1.01 12.80 -5.08
CA LEU A 74 1.87 12.02 -5.98
C LEU A 74 1.53 12.20 -7.46
N ARG A 75 0.38 12.79 -7.82
CA ARG A 75 -0.05 13.08 -9.21
C ARG A 75 0.23 11.95 -10.22
N GLY A 76 0.03 10.69 -9.81
CA GLY A 76 0.27 9.52 -10.66
C GLY A 76 1.68 8.91 -10.56
N ALA A 77 2.46 9.25 -9.53
CA ALA A 77 3.69 8.54 -9.23
C ALA A 77 3.40 7.05 -8.96
N GLU A 78 4.28 6.20 -9.48
CA GLU A 78 4.26 4.77 -9.22
C GLU A 78 4.78 4.51 -7.82
N LEU A 79 3.97 3.82 -7.02
CA LEU A 79 4.39 3.36 -5.71
C LEU A 79 5.08 2.00 -5.85
N ASP A 80 6.23 1.88 -5.18
CA ASP A 80 6.98 0.64 -5.11
C ASP A 80 7.15 0.19 -3.66
N ILE A 81 7.52 -1.07 -3.49
CA ILE A 81 7.83 -1.65 -2.18
C ILE A 81 9.30 -1.98 -2.14
N LEU A 82 9.96 -1.46 -1.12
CA LEU A 82 11.34 -1.79 -0.80
C LEU A 82 11.32 -2.84 0.30
N GLU A 83 11.92 -3.99 0.02
CA GLU A 83 12.26 -4.94 1.06
C GLU A 83 13.42 -4.37 1.89
N THR A 84 13.19 -4.19 3.20
CA THR A 84 14.22 -3.77 4.14
C THR A 84 14.46 -4.86 5.19
N ALA A 85 15.55 -4.75 5.95
CA ALA A 85 15.85 -5.68 7.03
C ALA A 85 14.78 -5.68 8.16
N GLU A 86 13.97 -4.62 8.25
CA GLU A 86 12.88 -4.47 9.23
C GLU A 86 11.52 -4.90 8.68
N GLY A 87 11.47 -5.34 7.41
CA GLY A 87 10.26 -5.67 6.68
C GLY A 87 10.05 -4.80 5.43
N PRO A 88 9.02 -5.09 4.64
CA PRO A 88 8.70 -4.31 3.46
C PRO A 88 8.14 -2.93 3.83
N VAL A 89 8.71 -1.91 3.20
CA VAL A 89 8.31 -0.51 3.36
C VAL A 89 7.84 0.02 2.02
N LEU A 90 6.76 0.81 2.03
CA LEU A 90 6.30 1.51 0.85
C LEU A 90 7.28 2.64 0.52
N ASP A 91 7.91 2.59 -0.64
CA ASP A 91 8.70 3.71 -1.15
C ASP A 91 7.75 4.73 -1.77
N VAL A 92 7.47 5.75 -0.97
CA VAL A 92 6.75 6.92 -1.44
C VAL A 92 7.81 7.90 -1.94
N PRO A 93 7.89 8.19 -3.25
CA PRO A 93 8.85 9.16 -3.75
C PRO A 93 8.64 10.46 -3.00
N LYS A 94 9.68 10.92 -2.29
CA LYS A 94 9.62 12.19 -1.57
C LYS A 94 9.24 13.26 -2.57
N VAL A 95 8.05 13.83 -2.40
CA VAL A 95 7.67 15.05 -3.11
C VAL A 95 8.71 16.08 -2.66
N GLN A 96 9.64 16.44 -3.55
CA GLN A 96 10.46 17.61 -3.29
C GLN A 96 9.49 18.78 -3.19
N GLU A 97 9.26 19.27 -1.97
CA GLU A 97 8.68 20.59 -1.78
C GLU A 97 9.57 21.55 -2.55
N GLY A 98 9.07 21.99 -3.72
CA GLY A 98 9.73 22.99 -4.52
C GLY A 98 9.96 24.22 -3.66
N ARG A 99 11.23 24.63 -3.57
CA ARG A 99 11.64 25.94 -3.06
C ARG A 99 11.01 27.08 -3.83
#